data_AF-A0A0C3BEI4-F1
#
_entry.id   AF-A0A0C3BEI4-F1
#
_cell.length_a   1.000
_cell.length_b   1.000
_cell.length_c   1.000
_cell.angle_alpha   90.00
_cell.angle_beta   90.00
_cell.angle_gamma   90.00
#
_symmetry.space_group_name_H-M   'P 1'
#
loop_
_entity.id
_entity.type
_entity.pdbx_description
1 polymer ?
#
loop_
_entity_poly.entity_id
_entity_poly.type
_entity_poly.pdbx_seq_one_letter_code
_entity_poly.pdbx_strand_id
1 'polypeptide(L)'
;MPDKGPEFRTWLLEEKKINPEAISNDQMKKSFKEFAEDYNTATLPHEKYYNMDAYEKRMAMVRAGESNLLEGLDTYDPNADLVAHTKGTKRTAVEKESYLSREQLEDLRRVQIEREQIGKMKLLGMAVGSTTGVRMERSYGDP
;
A
#
# COMPACT_ATOMS: atom_id res chain seq x y z
N MET A 1 5.89 6.24 -6.12
CA MET A 1 4.80 5.72 -6.98
C MET A 1 5.40 4.65 -7.87
N PRO A 2 4.73 3.51 -8.10
CA PRO A 2 5.08 2.66 -9.24
C PRO A 2 5.07 3.52 -10.51
N ASP A 3 6.07 3.34 -11.36
CA ASP A 3 6.23 4.10 -12.60
C ASP A 3 5.09 3.70 -13.56
N LYS A 4 4.09 4.57 -13.71
CA LYS A 4 2.93 4.40 -14.61
C LYS A 4 3.18 4.95 -16.02
N GLY A 5 4.44 5.22 -16.34
CA GLY A 5 4.87 5.72 -17.64
C GLY A 5 4.46 4.82 -18.82
N PRO A 6 4.64 3.49 -18.76
CA PRO A 6 4.26 2.58 -19.84
C PRO A 6 2.75 2.56 -20.12
N GLU A 7 1.92 2.51 -19.08
CA GLU A 7 0.46 2.51 -19.21
C GLU A 7 -0.05 3.83 -19.82
N PHE A 8 0.47 4.96 -19.34
CA PHE A 8 0.10 6.28 -19.84
C PHE A 8 0.48 6.47 -21.32
N ARG A 9 1.68 6.02 -21.72
CA ARG A 9 2.13 6.08 -23.13
C ARG A 9 1.25 5.23 -24.05
N THR A 10 0.87 4.05 -23.59
CA THR A 10 0.00 3.14 -24.36
C THR A 10 -1.40 3.73 -24.52
N TRP A 11 -1.95 4.31 -23.45
CA TRP A 11 -3.23 5.03 -23.49
C TRP A 11 -3.21 6.22 -24.45
N LEU A 12 -2.14 7.02 -24.45
CA LEU A 12 -1.99 8.12 -25.42
C LEU A 12 -2.01 7.64 -26.87
N LEU A 13 -1.33 6.52 -27.16
CA LEU A 13 -1.26 5.94 -28.49
C LEU A 13 -2.59 5.33 -28.94
N GLU A 14 -3.29 4.61 -28.05
CA GLU A 14 -4.46 3.82 -28.43
C GLU A 14 -5.76 4.61 -28.35
N GLU A 15 -5.99 5.34 -27.25
CA GLU A 15 -7.22 6.11 -27.02
C GLU A 15 -7.15 7.48 -27.69
N LYS A 16 -6.08 8.23 -27.42
CA LYS A 16 -5.94 9.58 -27.96
C LYS A 16 -5.37 9.61 -29.38
N LYS A 17 -4.80 8.50 -29.87
CA LYS A 17 -4.09 8.41 -31.18
C LYS A 17 -2.97 9.45 -31.32
N ILE A 18 -2.37 9.85 -30.21
CA ILE A 18 -1.29 10.84 -30.15
C ILE A 18 0.03 10.11 -29.91
N ASN A 19 1.01 10.39 -30.76
CA ASN A 19 2.37 9.91 -30.54
C ASN A 19 2.97 10.62 -29.32
N PRO A 20 3.47 9.88 -28.31
CA PRO A 20 4.03 10.47 -27.09
C PRO A 20 5.30 11.28 -27.34
N GLU A 21 5.96 11.09 -28.48
CA GLU A 21 7.12 11.89 -28.91
C GLU A 21 6.74 13.18 -29.64
N ALA A 22 5.49 13.31 -30.10
CA ALA A 22 5.00 14.46 -30.84
C ALA A 22 4.25 15.48 -29.96
N ILE A 23 4.06 15.18 -28.66
CA ILE A 23 3.27 16.00 -27.74
C ILE A 23 4.16 16.98 -26.96
N SER A 24 3.69 18.21 -26.76
CA SER A 24 4.36 19.19 -25.90
C SER A 24 4.19 18.84 -24.42
N ASN A 25 5.14 19.29 -23.58
CA ASN A 25 5.12 19.02 -22.14
C ASN A 25 3.82 19.45 -21.44
N ASP A 26 3.20 20.55 -21.88
CA ASP A 26 1.96 21.05 -21.28
C ASP A 26 0.75 20.17 -21.65
N GLN A 27 0.70 19.69 -22.89
CA GLN A 27 -0.33 18.75 -23.33
C GLN A 27 -0.16 17.40 -22.63
N MET A 28 1.08 16.93 -22.47
CA MET A 28 1.39 15.72 -21.71
C MET A 28 0.86 15.80 -20.28
N LYS A 29 1.05 16.92 -19.57
CA LYS A 29 0.52 17.12 -18.21
C LYS A 29 -1.01 17.11 -18.15
N LYS A 30 -1.68 17.75 -19.12
CA LYS A 30 -3.15 17.74 -19.20
C LYS A 30 -3.69 16.33 -19.43
N SER A 31 -3.12 15.62 -20.40
CA SER A 31 -3.50 14.24 -20.69
C SER A 31 -3.19 13.30 -19.52
N PHE A 32 -2.08 13.52 -18.80
CA PHE A 32 -1.77 12.72 -17.62
C PHE A 32 -2.77 12.94 -16.49
N LYS A 33 -3.29 14.17 -16.33
CA LYS A 33 -4.32 14.45 -15.33
C LYS A 33 -5.63 13.73 -15.65
N GLU A 34 -6.05 13.73 -16.91
CA GLU A 34 -7.22 12.98 -17.39
C GLU A 34 -7.02 11.47 -17.18
N PHE A 35 -5.87 10.92 -17.60
CA PHE A 35 -5.53 9.52 -17.35
C PHE A 35 -5.52 9.16 -15.87
N ALA A 36 -4.94 10.01 -15.01
CA ALA A 36 -4.90 9.78 -13.57
C ALA A 36 -6.29 9.85 -12.94
N GLU A 37 -7.17 10.73 -13.43
CA GLU A 37 -8.56 10.78 -13.02
C GLU A 37 -9.25 9.47 -13.37
N ASP A 38 -9.22 9.07 -14.65
CA ASP A 38 -9.86 7.84 -15.13
C ASP A 38 -9.30 6.57 -14.46
N TYR A 39 -8.00 6.55 -14.18
CA TYR A 39 -7.33 5.48 -13.44
C TYR A 39 -7.87 5.37 -12.01
N ASN A 40 -8.03 6.50 -11.33
CA ASN A 40 -8.51 6.53 -9.94
C ASN A 40 -10.01 6.25 -9.84
N THR A 41 -10.80 6.63 -10.86
CA THR A 41 -12.26 6.37 -10.92
C THR A 41 -12.61 5.03 -11.53
N ALA A 42 -11.61 4.25 -11.94
CA ALA A 42 -11.79 2.98 -12.63
C ALA A 42 -12.66 3.08 -13.91
N THR A 43 -12.55 4.19 -14.65
CA THR A 43 -13.33 4.48 -15.87
C THR A 43 -12.56 4.26 -17.17
N LEU A 44 -11.31 3.78 -17.10
CA LEU A 44 -10.54 3.47 -18.32
C LEU A 44 -11.20 2.33 -19.13
N PRO A 45 -11.18 2.40 -20.48
CA PRO A 45 -11.93 1.46 -21.33
C PRO A 45 -11.49 0.01 -21.26
N HIS A 46 -10.23 -0.26 -20.89
CA HIS A 46 -9.67 -1.60 -20.89
C HIS A 46 -8.75 -1.84 -19.68
N GLU A 47 -8.82 -3.04 -19.13
CA GLU A 47 -8.10 -3.46 -17.92
C GLU A 47 -6.58 -3.28 -18.03
N LYS A 48 -6.03 -3.48 -19.24
CA LYS A 48 -4.60 -3.32 -19.55
C LYS A 48 -4.00 -2.00 -19.07
N TYR A 49 -4.77 -0.91 -19.05
CA TYR A 49 -4.27 0.39 -18.62
C TYR A 49 -4.08 0.51 -17.10
N TYR A 50 -4.63 -0.40 -16.31
CA TYR A 50 -4.39 -0.44 -14.86
C TYR A 50 -3.08 -1.15 -14.52
N ASN A 51 -2.77 -2.20 -15.29
CA ASN A 51 -1.59 -3.04 -15.12
C ASN A 51 -1.16 -3.67 -16.46
N MET A 52 -0.32 -2.95 -17.20
CA MET A 52 0.20 -3.42 -18.49
C MET A 52 1.10 -4.65 -18.33
N ASP A 53 1.92 -4.73 -17.29
CA ASP A 53 2.82 -5.86 -17.05
C ASP A 53 2.07 -7.18 -16.86
N ALA A 54 0.98 -7.16 -16.09
CA ALA A 54 0.14 -8.34 -15.92
C ALA A 54 -0.53 -8.73 -17.24
N TYR A 55 -1.03 -7.74 -18.00
CA TYR A 55 -1.63 -7.97 -19.30
C TYR A 55 -0.64 -8.56 -20.32
N GLU A 56 0.59 -8.05 -20.38
CA GLU A 56 1.61 -8.56 -21.31
C GLU A 56 2.07 -9.97 -20.95
N LYS A 57 2.29 -10.26 -19.66
CA LYS A 57 2.61 -11.62 -19.20
C LYS A 57 1.51 -12.61 -19.56
N ARG A 58 0.26 -12.19 -19.40
CA ARG A 58 -0.93 -12.95 -19.79
C ARG A 58 -0.95 -13.23 -21.29
N MET A 59 -0.77 -12.18 -22.11
CA MET A 59 -0.72 -12.33 -23.57
C MET A 59 0.49 -13.16 -24.03
N ALA A 60 1.63 -13.09 -23.34
CA ALA A 60 2.79 -13.92 -23.60
C ALA A 60 2.50 -15.41 -23.31
N MET A 61 1.87 -15.72 -22.18
CA MET A 61 1.46 -17.08 -21.81
C MET A 61 0.44 -17.67 -22.79
N VAL A 62 -0.56 -16.85 -23.19
CA VAL A 62 -1.53 -17.23 -24.23
C VAL A 62 -0.84 -17.51 -25.57
N ARG A 63 0.10 -16.64 -25.99
CA ARG A 63 0.88 -16.84 -27.23
C ARG A 63 1.80 -18.06 -27.16
N ALA A 64 2.29 -18.41 -25.97
CA ALA A 64 3.09 -19.62 -25.74
C ALA A 64 2.26 -20.91 -25.76
N GLY A 65 0.93 -20.84 -25.92
CA GLY A 65 0.04 -21.99 -26.01
C GLY A 65 -0.44 -22.51 -24.66
N GLU A 66 -0.16 -21.80 -23.57
CA GLU A 66 -0.57 -22.15 -22.20
C GLU A 66 -1.89 -21.47 -21.81
N SER A 67 -2.91 -21.54 -22.67
CA SER A 67 -4.20 -20.88 -22.45
C SER A 67 -4.99 -21.42 -21.24
N ASN A 68 -4.69 -22.65 -20.79
CA ASN A 68 -5.40 -23.29 -19.68
C ASN A 68 -4.98 -22.76 -18.29
N LEU A 69 -3.93 -21.94 -18.19
CA LEU A 69 -3.50 -21.30 -16.93
C LEU A 69 -4.14 -19.92 -16.71
N LEU A 70 -4.97 -19.48 -17.66
CA LEU A 70 -5.64 -18.18 -17.61
C LEU A 70 -6.84 -18.14 -16.65
N GLU A 71 -7.39 -19.31 -16.32
CA GLU A 71 -8.54 -19.48 -15.45
C GLU A 71 -8.14 -19.23 -13.98
N GLY A 72 -8.36 -18.00 -13.51
CA GLY A 72 -8.06 -17.58 -12.13
C GLY A 72 -7.14 -16.36 -11.99
N LEU A 73 -6.61 -15.81 -13.08
CA LEU A 73 -5.72 -14.65 -13.01
C LEU A 73 -6.45 -13.33 -12.63
N ASP A 74 -7.78 -13.30 -12.81
CA ASP A 74 -8.68 -12.18 -12.49
C ASP A 74 -9.51 -12.43 -11.22
N THR A 75 -9.23 -13.49 -10.48
CA THR A 75 -9.89 -13.70 -9.18
C THR A 75 -9.11 -12.98 -8.10
N TYR A 76 -9.74 -11.97 -7.51
CA TYR A 76 -9.30 -11.34 -6.27
C TYR A 76 -8.94 -12.43 -5.23
N ASP A 77 -7.68 -12.47 -4.77
CA ASP A 77 -7.23 -13.32 -3.67
C ASP A 77 -7.13 -12.50 -2.38
N PRO A 78 -8.10 -12.62 -1.46
CA PRO A 78 -8.07 -11.88 -0.19
C PRO A 78 -6.84 -12.20 0.67
N ASN A 79 -6.24 -13.38 0.48
CA ASN A 79 -5.10 -13.81 1.26
C ASN A 79 -3.80 -13.13 0.80
N ALA A 80 -3.65 -12.88 -0.51
CA ALA A 80 -2.55 -12.10 -1.05
C ALA A 80 -2.54 -10.67 -0.48
N ASP A 81 -3.70 -10.04 -0.35
CA ASP A 81 -3.85 -8.71 0.27
C ASP A 81 -3.46 -8.71 1.75
N LEU A 82 -3.88 -9.72 2.52
CA LEU A 82 -3.48 -9.86 3.92
C LEU A 82 -1.96 -10.01 4.07
N VAL A 83 -1.33 -10.78 3.18
CA VAL A 83 0.12 -10.96 3.15
C VAL A 83 0.82 -9.65 2.78
N ALA A 84 0.31 -8.88 1.83
CA ALA A 84 0.86 -7.58 1.46
C ALA A 84 0.75 -6.57 2.62
N HIS A 85 -0.39 -6.51 3.29
CA HIS A 85 -0.62 -5.65 4.44
C HIS A 85 0.34 -5.99 5.59
N THR A 86 0.46 -7.28 5.94
CA THR A 86 1.38 -7.72 7.00
C THR A 86 2.85 -7.48 6.67
N LYS A 87 3.26 -7.65 5.41
CA LYS A 87 4.62 -7.30 4.95
C LYS A 87 4.90 -5.80 5.07
N GLY A 88 3.91 -4.94 4.82
CA GLY A 88 4.02 -3.50 5.00
C GLY A 88 4.25 -3.09 6.47
N THR A 89 3.54 -3.73 7.40
CA THR A 89 3.70 -3.48 8.85
C THR A 89 5.01 -4.04 9.41
N LYS A 90 5.54 -5.10 8.79
CA LYS A 90 6.83 -5.72 9.17
C LYS A 90 8.05 -5.00 8.61
N ARG A 91 7.90 -3.92 7.85
CA ARG A 91 9.04 -3.05 7.53
C ARG A 91 9.60 -2.57 8.87
N THR A 92 10.80 -3.05 9.19
CA THR A 92 11.57 -2.64 10.36
C THR A 92 11.55 -1.13 10.40
N ALA A 93 11.00 -0.57 11.48
CA ALA A 93 11.10 0.85 11.73
C ALA A 93 12.57 1.23 11.56
N VAL A 94 12.86 2.05 10.54
CA VAL A 94 14.18 2.65 10.40
C VAL A 94 14.43 3.33 11.73
N GLU A 95 15.43 2.85 12.48
CA GLU A 95 15.83 3.37 13.79
C GLU A 95 16.17 4.85 13.59
N LYS A 96 15.17 5.71 13.77
CA LYS A 96 15.41 7.14 13.97
C LYS A 96 16.07 7.23 15.32
N GLU A 97 17.20 7.94 15.41
CA GLU A 97 17.86 8.19 16.69
C GLU A 97 16.82 8.75 17.67
N SER A 98 16.39 7.92 18.60
CA SER A 98 15.40 8.24 19.59
C SER A 98 16.12 8.91 20.75
N TYR A 99 15.70 10.11 21.14
CA TYR A 99 16.24 10.85 22.29
C TYR A 99 15.99 10.16 23.65
N LEU A 100 15.39 8.97 23.66
CA LEU A 100 15.02 8.22 24.87
C LEU A 100 16.10 7.22 25.25
N SER A 101 16.41 7.14 26.55
CA SER A 101 17.35 6.15 27.07
C SER A 101 16.82 4.72 26.84
N ARG A 102 17.73 3.75 26.82
CA ARG A 102 17.39 2.32 26.65
C ARG A 102 16.32 1.85 27.65
N GLU A 103 16.41 2.31 28.89
CA GLU A 103 15.45 1.99 29.95
C GLU A 103 14.05 2.57 29.65
N GLN A 104 13.99 3.81 29.17
CA GLN A 104 12.73 4.45 28.78
C GLN A 104 12.07 3.76 27.58
N LEU A 105 12.86 3.20 26.66
CA LEU A 105 12.36 2.40 25.53
C LEU A 105 11.81 1.05 25.95
N GLU A 106 12.45 0.39 26.93
CA GLU A 106 11.98 -0.88 27.49
C GLU A 106 10.66 -0.71 28.25
N ASP A 107 10.51 0.38 29.01
CA ASP A 107 9.25 0.74 29.66
C ASP A 107 8.14 1.05 28.65
N LEU A 108 8.47 1.76 27.56
CA LEU A 108 7.53 2.04 26.47
C LEU A 108 7.03 0.76 25.81
N ARG A 109 7.93 -0.19 25.54
CA ARG A 109 7.57 -1.51 25.02
C ARG A 109 6.67 -2.28 25.99
N ARG A 110 6.97 -2.24 27.29
CA ARG A 110 6.14 -2.90 28.32
C ARG A 110 4.71 -2.34 28.34
N VAL A 111 4.57 -1.02 28.36
CA VAL A 111 3.25 -0.34 28.37
C VAL A 111 2.48 -0.62 27.08
N GLN A 112 3.15 -0.70 25.94
CA GLN A 112 2.51 -1.07 24.67
C GLN A 112 1.94 -2.50 24.71
N ILE A 113 2.72 -3.47 25.19
CA ILE A 113 2.27 -4.86 25.32
C ILE A 113 1.08 -4.95 26.28
N GLU A 114 1.15 -4.25 27.42
CA GLU A 114 0.07 -4.20 28.39
C GLU A 114 -1.21 -3.60 27.79
N ARG A 115 -1.10 -2.52 27.01
CA ARG A 115 -2.23 -1.92 26.29
C ARG A 115 -2.85 -2.85 25.25
N GLU A 116 -2.03 -3.60 24.52
CA GLU A 116 -2.51 -4.57 23.54
C GLU A 116 -3.29 -5.70 24.21
N GLN A 117 -2.78 -6.19 25.35
CA GLN A 117 -3.46 -7.21 26.16
C GLN A 117 -4.77 -6.67 26.76
N ILE A 118 -4.77 -5.43 27.25
CA ILE A 118 -6.00 -4.75 27.72
C ILE A 118 -7.01 -4.60 26.59
N GLY A 119 -6.59 -4.21 25.39
CA GLY A 119 -7.45 -4.11 24.22
C GLY A 119 -8.12 -5.44 23.90
N LYS A 120 -7.34 -6.53 23.93
CA LYS A 120 -7.86 -7.90 23.78
C LYS A 120 -8.83 -8.29 24.91
N MET A 121 -8.50 -7.97 26.16
CA MET A 121 -9.34 -8.27 27.33
C MET A 121 -10.66 -7.49 27.32
N LYS A 122 -10.64 -6.21 26.92
CA LYS A 122 -11.85 -5.39 26.73
C LYS A 122 -12.72 -5.92 25.60
N LEU A 123 -12.10 -6.33 24.49
CA LEU A 123 -12.82 -6.95 23.37
C LEU A 123 -13.50 -8.26 23.80
N LEU A 124 -12.85 -9.04 24.68
CA LEU A 124 -13.38 -10.25 25.31
C LEU A 124 -14.38 -9.98 26.45
N GLY A 125 -14.74 -8.72 26.72
CA GLY A 125 -15.73 -8.35 27.73
C GLY A 125 -15.25 -8.42 29.19
N MET A 126 -13.94 -8.52 29.44
CA MET A 126 -13.36 -8.57 30.79
C MET A 126 -13.18 -7.15 31.35
N ALA A 127 -13.50 -6.97 32.64
CA ALA A 127 -13.30 -5.69 33.34
C ALA A 127 -11.81 -5.40 33.54
N VAL A 128 -11.33 -4.27 33.01
CA VAL A 128 -9.94 -3.83 33.15
C VAL A 128 -9.86 -2.62 34.08
N GLY A 129 -8.91 -2.63 35.01
CA GLY A 129 -8.65 -1.53 35.93
C GLY A 129 -8.17 -0.25 35.22
N SER A 130 -8.51 0.92 35.76
CA SER A 130 -8.20 2.23 35.17
C SER A 130 -6.71 2.60 35.21
N THR A 131 -5.92 1.92 36.04
CA THR A 131 -4.48 2.18 36.24
C THR A 131 -3.58 1.27 35.41
N THR A 132 -4.14 0.28 34.72
CA THR A 132 -3.41 -0.72 33.93
C THR A 132 -3.10 -0.14 32.54
N GLY A 133 -1.86 -0.23 32.06
CA GLY A 133 -1.41 0.29 30.75
C GLY A 133 -1.14 1.80 30.69
N VAL A 134 -0.92 2.45 31.83
CA VAL A 134 -0.61 3.89 31.92
C VAL A 134 0.81 4.10 32.44
N ARG A 135 1.64 4.83 31.68
CA ARG A 135 2.93 5.33 32.18
C ARG A 135 2.64 6.54 33.07
N MET A 136 2.92 6.42 34.36
CA MET A 136 2.97 7.60 35.23
C MET A 136 4.24 8.36 34.85
N GLU A 137 4.10 9.57 34.29
CA GLU A 137 5.23 10.49 34.27
C GLU A 137 5.62 10.76 35.71
N ARG A 138 6.81 10.28 36.11
CA ARG A 138 7.46 10.86 37.29
C ARG A 138 7.80 12.28 36.85
N SER A 139 7.00 13.24 37.31
CA SER A 139 7.32 14.66 37.21
C SER A 139 8.79 14.83 37.57
N TYR A 140 9.60 15.30 36.62
CA TYR A 140 10.92 15.81 36.90
C TYR A 140 10.73 17.08 37.73
N GLY A 141 10.53 16.89 39.03
CA GLY A 141 10.86 17.87 40.03
C GLY A 141 12.27 17.57 40.46
N ASP A 142 13.22 18.32 39.93
CA ASP A 142 14.44 18.64 40.67
C ASP A 142 14.52 20.17 40.74
N PRO A 143 14.89 20.76 41.90
CA PRO A 143 15.36 22.13 41.97
C PRO A 143 16.70 22.33 41.24
#